data_AF-A0A1Y3EQ06-F1
#
_entry.id   AF-A0A1Y3EQ06-F1
#
_cell.length_a   1.000
_cell.length_b   1.000
_cell.length_c   1.000
_cell.angle_alpha   90.00
_cell.angle_beta   90.00
_cell.angle_gamma   90.00
#
_symmetry.space_group_name_H-M   'P 1'
#
loop_
_entity.id
_entity.type
_entity.pdbx_description
1 polymer ?
#
loop_
_entity_poly.entity_id
_entity_poly.type
_entity_poly.pdbx_seq_one_letter_code
_entity_poly.pdbx_strand_id
1 'polypeptide(L)'
;MLADHVLSCRALCVDAFALKSDHLNDSSCFYQSDCLSCWKYCETFYKKYLIIDSICEDSRICFTGCRMACYFYHHDLRASGNQEISGKFDAPLKLCNLKEMNKLEIQWQSPVLHLQTSYPVINIVYAMFWKKAHQRIWVPLQHTINNSVTINNSDGLLSYVDFLLLAYTRDGAIAVSRFTKGNFRKILALKNEDTTASYYCSIQ
;
A
#
# COMPACT_ATOMS: atom_id res chain seq x y z
N MET A 1 4.74 -15.07 -0.50
CA MET A 1 4.88 -14.67 -1.93
C MET A 1 5.93 -13.58 -2.03
N LEU A 2 6.57 -13.37 -3.20
CA LEU A 2 7.56 -12.30 -3.40
C LEU A 2 7.06 -10.91 -2.97
N ALA A 3 5.75 -10.66 -3.12
CA ALA A 3 5.07 -9.45 -2.68
C ALA A 3 5.15 -9.22 -1.15
N ASP A 4 5.10 -10.29 -0.35
CA ASP A 4 5.09 -10.18 1.11
C ASP A 4 6.45 -9.70 1.65
N HIS A 5 7.55 -10.10 1.00
CA HIS A 5 8.88 -9.62 1.37
C HIS A 5 9.07 -8.14 1.05
N VAL A 6 8.63 -7.69 -0.13
CA VAL A 6 8.69 -6.27 -0.51
C VAL A 6 7.85 -5.42 0.44
N LEU A 7 6.67 -5.91 0.83
CA LEU A 7 5.77 -5.19 1.74
C LEU A 7 6.30 -5.09 3.16
N SER A 8 6.80 -6.21 3.70
CA SER A 8 7.41 -6.24 5.04
C SER A 8 8.64 -5.32 5.11
N CYS A 9 9.50 -5.37 4.08
CA CYS A 9 10.64 -4.48 3.94
C CYS A 9 10.20 -2.99 3.92
N ARG A 10 9.21 -2.66 3.10
CA ARG A 10 8.67 -1.28 3.01
C ARG A 10 8.06 -0.81 4.33
N ALA A 11 7.33 -1.67 5.03
CA ALA A 11 6.72 -1.34 6.31
C ALA A 11 7.77 -1.02 7.38
N LEU A 12 8.88 -1.76 7.39
CA LEU A 12 10.04 -1.45 8.25
C LEU A 12 10.70 -0.12 7.87
N CYS A 13 10.88 0.16 6.58
CA CYS A 13 11.41 1.46 6.13
C CYS A 13 10.56 2.62 6.63
N VAL A 14 9.23 2.50 6.51
CA VAL A 14 8.30 3.56 6.91
C VAL A 14 8.27 3.70 8.43
N ASP A 15 8.29 2.60 9.19
CA ASP A 15 8.39 2.65 10.66
C ASP A 15 9.69 3.33 11.15
N ALA A 16 10.81 3.08 10.46
CA ALA A 16 12.11 3.60 10.85
C ALA A 16 12.33 5.08 10.48
N PHE A 17 11.85 5.51 9.31
CA PHE A 17 12.23 6.80 8.74
C PHE A 17 11.08 7.80 8.55
N ALA A 18 9.83 7.34 8.46
CA ALA A 18 8.71 8.27 8.29
C ALA A 18 8.30 8.89 9.64
N LEU A 19 7.88 10.15 9.61
CA LEU A 19 7.42 10.86 10.80
C LEU A 19 6.17 10.17 11.37
N LYS A 20 6.17 9.84 12.67
CA LYS A 20 4.99 9.30 13.35
C LYS A 20 3.92 10.39 13.46
N SER A 21 2.92 10.32 12.59
CA SER A 21 1.82 11.28 12.51
C SER A 21 0.53 10.54 12.14
N ASP A 22 -0.60 11.03 12.65
CA ASP A 22 -1.94 10.52 12.34
C ASP A 22 -2.32 10.74 10.86
N HIS A 23 -1.57 11.59 10.15
CA HIS A 23 -1.78 11.91 8.73
C HIS A 23 -0.64 11.40 7.84
N LEU A 24 -0.10 10.23 8.17
CA LEU A 24 0.93 9.59 7.37
C LEU A 24 0.42 9.33 5.94
N ASN A 25 1.22 9.71 4.96
CA ASN A 25 0.91 9.53 3.55
C ASN A 25 2.21 9.23 2.78
N ASP A 26 2.10 8.97 1.48
CA ASP A 26 3.26 8.65 0.62
C ASP A 26 4.36 9.72 0.72
N SER A 27 3.99 10.99 0.86
CA SER A 27 4.93 12.10 0.95
C SER A 27 5.76 12.08 2.24
N SER A 28 5.20 11.53 3.33
CA SER A 28 5.89 11.35 4.61
C SER A 28 7.14 10.48 4.49
N CYS A 29 7.14 9.53 3.54
CA CYS A 29 8.32 8.71 3.22
C CYS A 29 9.07 9.27 2.01
N PHE A 30 8.36 9.69 0.95
CA PHE A 30 9.00 10.02 -0.32
C PHE A 30 9.79 11.33 -0.31
N TYR A 31 9.53 12.22 0.65
CA TYR A 31 10.36 13.42 0.87
C TYR A 31 11.51 13.19 1.86
N GLN A 32 11.58 12.04 2.53
CA GLN A 32 12.70 11.67 3.40
C GLN A 32 13.65 10.76 2.58
N SER A 33 14.91 11.18 2.42
CA SER A 33 15.88 10.53 1.52
C SER A 33 16.14 9.06 1.84
N ASP A 34 16.30 8.71 3.12
CA ASP A 34 16.51 7.35 3.58
C ASP A 34 15.26 6.48 3.43
N CYS A 35 14.08 7.01 3.73
CA CYS A 35 12.82 6.30 3.56
C CYS A 35 12.57 5.99 2.08
N LEU A 36 12.69 6.98 1.20
CA LEU A 36 12.56 6.80 -0.25
C LEU A 36 13.59 5.81 -0.80
N SER A 37 14.84 5.93 -0.35
CA SER A 37 15.92 5.02 -0.75
C SER A 37 15.61 3.58 -0.34
N CYS A 38 15.27 3.36 0.94
CA CYS A 38 14.89 2.07 1.49
C CYS A 38 13.70 1.46 0.72
N TRP A 39 12.64 2.25 0.50
CA TRP A 39 11.45 1.84 -0.23
C TRP A 39 11.73 1.34 -1.66
N LYS A 40 12.67 1.98 -2.36
CA LYS A 40 13.10 1.61 -3.72
C LYS A 40 13.98 0.36 -3.73
N TYR A 41 14.90 0.23 -2.77
CA TYR A 41 15.76 -0.94 -2.66
C TYR A 41 14.97 -2.20 -2.27
N CYS A 42 13.97 -2.07 -1.39
CA CYS A 42 13.02 -3.15 -1.09
C CYS A 42 12.34 -3.74 -2.33
N GLU A 43 12.13 -2.98 -3.40
CA GLU A 43 11.59 -3.53 -4.64
C GLU A 43 12.68 -4.10 -5.55
N THR A 44 13.82 -3.40 -5.63
CA THR A 44 14.96 -3.81 -6.46
C THR A 44 15.49 -5.17 -6.06
N PHE A 45 15.68 -5.42 -4.76
CA PHE A 45 16.29 -6.66 -4.27
C PHE A 45 15.43 -7.89 -4.50
N TYR A 46 14.10 -7.76 -4.48
CA TYR A 46 13.23 -8.91 -4.76
C TYR A 46 12.91 -9.07 -6.25
N LYS A 47 13.10 -8.04 -7.08
CA LYS A 47 12.89 -8.13 -8.54
C LYS A 47 14.16 -8.47 -9.34
N LYS A 48 15.35 -8.11 -8.86
CA LYS A 48 16.62 -8.19 -9.61
C LYS A 48 17.73 -8.84 -8.77
N TYR A 49 17.78 -10.17 -8.81
CA TYR A 49 18.66 -11.00 -7.97
C TYR A 49 20.18 -10.83 -8.19
N LEU A 50 20.64 -10.29 -9.32
CA LEU A 50 22.02 -10.51 -9.77
C LEU A 50 23.07 -9.49 -9.28
N ILE A 51 22.72 -8.45 -8.52
CA ILE A 51 23.66 -7.37 -8.13
C ILE A 51 23.46 -6.90 -6.67
N ILE A 52 22.72 -7.66 -5.87
CA ILE A 52 22.25 -7.17 -4.56
C ILE A 52 23.40 -7.12 -3.55
N ASP A 53 24.15 -8.20 -3.43
CA ASP A 53 25.24 -8.31 -2.45
C ASP A 53 26.31 -7.24 -2.69
N SER A 54 26.66 -6.98 -3.96
CA SER A 54 27.61 -5.91 -4.30
C SER A 54 27.13 -4.51 -3.94
N ILE A 55 25.81 -4.26 -3.99
CA ILE A 55 25.24 -2.98 -3.56
C ILE A 55 25.29 -2.90 -2.03
N CYS A 56 24.91 -3.96 -1.34
CA CYS A 56 24.85 -4.00 0.12
C CYS A 56 26.23 -3.86 0.80
N GLU A 57 27.28 -4.33 0.14
CA GLU A 57 28.67 -4.26 0.64
C GLU A 57 29.36 -2.91 0.34
N ASP A 58 28.95 -2.17 -0.68
CA ASP A 58 29.59 -0.90 -1.05
C ASP A 58 28.99 0.30 -0.27
N SER A 59 29.70 0.67 0.80
CA SER A 59 29.33 1.77 1.69
C SER A 59 29.31 3.16 1.05
N ARG A 60 29.88 3.33 -0.16
CA ARG A 60 29.89 4.59 -0.91
C ARG A 60 28.58 4.84 -1.66
N ILE A 61 27.83 3.78 -1.95
CA ILE A 61 26.54 3.84 -2.67
C ILE A 61 25.38 3.42 -1.77
N CYS A 62 25.62 2.57 -0.77
CA CYS A 62 24.60 2.07 0.16
C CYS A 62 24.59 2.87 1.46
N PHE A 63 23.84 3.98 1.41
CA PHE A 63 23.54 4.84 2.57
C PHE A 63 22.48 4.22 3.48
N THR A 64 22.10 4.92 4.55
CA THR A 64 21.26 4.40 5.65
C THR A 64 19.99 3.68 5.16
N GLY A 65 19.21 4.29 4.25
CA GLY A 65 18.03 3.64 3.67
C GLY A 65 18.33 2.33 2.93
N CYS A 66 19.41 2.29 2.14
CA CYS A 66 19.86 1.08 1.46
C CYS A 66 20.28 0.00 2.45
N ARG A 67 21.06 0.36 3.48
CA ARG A 67 21.54 -0.58 4.49
C ARG A 67 20.39 -1.27 5.23
N MET A 68 19.31 -0.53 5.48
CA MET A 68 18.11 -1.10 6.10
C MET A 68 17.42 -2.13 5.19
N ALA A 69 17.27 -1.82 3.90
CA ALA A 69 16.72 -2.79 2.93
C ALA A 69 17.62 -4.03 2.78
N CYS A 70 18.95 -3.85 2.78
CA CYS A 70 19.93 -4.94 2.74
C CYS A 70 19.87 -5.81 3.99
N TYR A 71 19.76 -5.20 5.16
CA TYR A 71 19.60 -5.93 6.42
C TYR A 71 18.38 -6.86 6.36
N PHE A 72 17.24 -6.35 5.88
CA PHE A 72 16.03 -7.15 5.71
C PHE A 72 16.20 -8.28 4.68
N TYR A 73 16.84 -7.98 3.54
CA TYR A 73 17.11 -8.95 2.48
C TYR A 73 17.98 -10.12 2.97
N HIS A 74 19.10 -9.83 3.64
CA HIS A 74 20.04 -10.88 4.09
C HIS A 74 19.50 -11.74 5.23
N HIS A 75 18.72 -11.15 6.14
CA HIS A 75 18.24 -11.86 7.31
C HIS A 75 16.94 -12.63 7.04
N ASP A 76 16.41 -12.57 5.80
CA ASP A 76 15.07 -13.05 5.41
C ASP A 76 14.11 -12.90 6.58
N LEU A 77 14.04 -11.68 7.14
CA LEU A 77 13.21 -11.37 8.30
C LEU A 77 11.76 -11.54 7.85
N ARG A 78 11.32 -12.78 7.81
CA ARG A 78 9.91 -13.09 7.74
C ARG A 78 9.32 -12.39 8.95
N ALA A 79 8.33 -11.53 8.71
CA ALA A 79 7.24 -11.42 9.67
C ALA A 79 6.90 -12.86 10.04
N SER A 80 7.30 -13.27 11.24
CA SER A 80 7.28 -14.66 11.70
C SER A 80 5.93 -15.26 11.35
N GLY A 81 5.94 -16.34 10.56
CA GLY A 81 4.82 -16.83 9.77
C GLY A 81 3.60 -17.38 10.52
N ASN A 82 3.29 -16.88 11.71
CA ASN A 82 2.12 -17.22 12.51
C ASN A 82 1.60 -16.00 13.32
N GLN A 83 1.76 -14.77 12.84
CA GLN A 83 1.00 -13.67 13.45
C GLN A 83 -0.45 -13.77 12.97
N GLU A 84 -1.35 -14.03 13.91
CA GLU A 84 -2.80 -13.94 13.67
C GLU A 84 -3.10 -12.55 13.11
N ILE A 85 -3.86 -12.51 12.02
CA ILE A 85 -4.35 -11.28 11.40
C ILE A 85 -5.06 -10.48 12.50
N SER A 86 -4.42 -9.41 12.96
CA SER A 86 -4.83 -8.68 14.16
C SER A 86 -5.90 -7.62 13.89
N GLY A 87 -6.28 -7.41 12.64
CA GLY A 87 -7.28 -6.44 12.24
C GLY A 87 -8.06 -6.80 10.99
N LYS A 88 -9.11 -6.03 10.73
CA LYS A 88 -10.02 -6.26 9.62
C LYS A 88 -10.42 -4.97 8.93
N PHE A 89 -10.61 -5.05 7.62
CA PHE A 89 -11.26 -4.00 6.84
C PHE A 89 -12.78 -4.17 6.96
N ASP A 90 -13.42 -3.37 7.80
CA ASP A 90 -14.87 -3.44 8.03
C ASP A 90 -15.70 -2.59 7.06
N ALA A 91 -15.05 -1.71 6.30
CA ALA A 91 -15.70 -0.88 5.29
C ALA A 91 -15.48 -1.41 3.86
N PRO A 92 -16.49 -1.27 2.98
CA PRO A 92 -16.31 -1.55 1.55
C PRO A 92 -15.36 -0.54 0.90
N LEU A 93 -14.74 -0.93 -0.21
CA LEU A 93 -13.99 0.02 -1.04
C LEU A 93 -14.94 1.09 -1.60
N LYS A 94 -14.48 2.34 -1.58
CA LYS A 94 -15.12 3.47 -2.25
C LYS A 94 -14.45 3.68 -3.61
N LEU A 95 -15.28 3.72 -4.65
CA LEU A 95 -14.82 3.92 -6.03
C LEU A 95 -15.29 5.28 -6.52
N CYS A 96 -14.33 6.18 -6.77
CA CYS A 96 -14.56 7.57 -7.14
C CYS A 96 -14.07 7.82 -8.57
N ASN A 97 -15.00 8.09 -9.50
CA ASN A 97 -14.64 8.39 -10.89
C ASN A 97 -14.26 9.87 -11.04
N LEU A 98 -12.97 10.12 -11.31
CA LEU A 98 -12.40 11.43 -11.59
C LEU A 98 -12.52 11.72 -13.09
N LYS A 99 -13.75 12.00 -13.54
CA LYS A 99 -14.12 12.13 -14.97
C LYS A 99 -13.24 13.11 -15.74
N GLU A 100 -12.89 14.24 -15.12
CA GLU A 100 -12.06 15.29 -15.76
C GLU A 100 -10.65 14.81 -16.09
N MET A 101 -10.15 13.80 -15.36
CA MET A 101 -8.79 13.26 -15.53
C MET A 101 -8.78 11.89 -16.20
N ASN A 102 -9.94 11.35 -16.58
CA ASN A 102 -10.11 9.96 -17.03
C ASN A 102 -9.44 8.95 -16.06
N LYS A 103 -9.63 9.16 -14.75
CA LYS A 103 -9.02 8.36 -13.69
C LYS A 103 -10.08 7.82 -12.74
N LEU A 104 -9.78 6.68 -12.12
CA LEU A 104 -10.57 6.07 -11.05
C LEU A 104 -9.72 6.07 -9.79
N GLU A 105 -10.23 6.69 -8.74
CA GLU A 105 -9.65 6.58 -7.41
C GLU A 105 -10.38 5.48 -6.62
N ILE A 106 -9.59 4.61 -6.00
CA ILE A 106 -10.06 3.53 -5.13
C ILE A 106 -9.60 3.89 -3.72
N GLN A 107 -10.55 4.06 -2.80
CA GLN A 107 -10.27 4.45 -1.42
C GLN A 107 -10.72 3.35 -0.44
N TRP A 108 -10.01 3.22 0.67
CA TRP A 108 -10.34 2.32 1.77
C TRP A 108 -10.17 3.02 3.12
N GLN A 109 -10.76 2.44 4.17
CA GLN A 109 -10.47 2.86 5.54
C GLN A 109 -9.35 2.00 6.12
N SER A 110 -8.59 2.56 7.05
CA SER A 110 -7.59 1.80 7.81
C SER A 110 -8.25 0.64 8.55
N PRO A 111 -7.59 -0.52 8.69
CA PRO A 111 -8.15 -1.66 9.36
C PRO A 111 -8.40 -1.36 10.84
N VAL A 112 -9.52 -1.86 11.38
CA VAL A 112 -9.78 -1.82 12.81
C VAL A 112 -8.93 -2.90 13.46
N LEU A 113 -8.06 -2.52 14.40
CA LEU A 113 -7.19 -3.44 15.13
C LEU A 113 -7.93 -3.98 16.35
N HIS A 114 -7.93 -5.30 16.52
CA HIS A 114 -8.60 -5.98 17.63
C HIS A 114 -7.72 -6.08 18.89
N LEU A 115 -6.42 -5.77 18.77
CA LEU A 115 -5.47 -5.79 19.88
C LEU A 115 -4.99 -4.38 20.17
N GLN A 116 -4.97 -4.01 21.47
CA GLN A 116 -4.41 -2.75 21.93
C GLN A 116 -2.90 -2.76 21.70
N THR A 117 -2.43 -1.96 20.74
CA THR A 117 -1.01 -1.71 20.58
C THR A 117 -0.55 -0.70 21.63
N SER A 118 0.61 -0.94 22.23
CA SER A 118 1.26 0.00 23.17
C SER A 118 1.70 1.32 22.52
N TYR A 119 1.60 1.42 21.19
CA TYR A 119 1.94 2.61 20.40
C TYR A 119 0.67 3.23 19.80
N PRO A 120 0.42 4.54 19.99
CA PRO A 120 -0.79 5.20 19.52
C PRO A 120 -0.83 5.46 18.01
N VAL A 121 0.34 5.49 17.34
CA VAL A 121 0.44 5.73 15.90
C VAL A 121 1.17 4.54 15.25
N ILE A 122 0.49 3.89 14.33
CA ILE A 122 1.01 2.72 13.60
C ILE A 122 1.19 3.12 12.15
N ASN A 123 2.42 3.02 11.67
CA ASN A 123 2.73 3.23 10.27
C ASN A 123 2.30 1.98 9.49
N ILE A 124 1.31 2.14 8.61
CA ILE A 124 0.76 1.06 7.78
C ILE A 124 1.19 1.26 6.33
N VAL A 125 1.68 0.20 5.71
CA VAL A 125 1.89 0.12 4.27
C VAL A 125 0.82 -0.78 3.66
N TYR A 126 0.13 -0.26 2.67
CA TYR A 126 -0.87 -0.97 1.90
C TYR A 126 -0.30 -1.51 0.60
N ALA A 127 -0.84 -2.63 0.13
CA ALA A 127 -0.70 -3.06 -1.25
C ALA A 127 -2.04 -3.44 -1.84
N MET A 128 -2.32 -2.84 -3.00
CA MET A 128 -3.48 -3.17 -3.80
C MET A 128 -3.07 -4.08 -4.95
N PHE A 129 -3.80 -5.17 -5.08
CA PHE A 129 -3.73 -6.07 -6.22
C PHE A 129 -5.09 -6.15 -6.88
N TRP A 130 -5.07 -6.49 -8.16
CA TRP A 130 -6.28 -6.74 -8.93
C TRP A 130 -6.12 -7.99 -9.77
N LYS A 131 -7.24 -8.55 -10.18
CA LYS A 131 -7.28 -9.58 -11.20
C LYS A 131 -8.62 -9.51 -11.92
N LYS A 132 -8.64 -9.93 -13.18
CA LYS A 132 -9.93 -10.19 -13.84
C LYS A 132 -10.57 -11.41 -13.21
N ALA A 133 -11.90 -11.45 -13.14
CA ALA A 133 -12.65 -12.53 -12.47
C ALA A 133 -12.26 -13.94 -12.94
N HIS A 134 -11.92 -14.10 -14.22
CA HIS A 134 -11.51 -15.38 -14.82
C HIS A 134 -10.01 -15.69 -14.67
N GLN A 135 -9.20 -14.75 -14.18
CA GLN A 135 -7.77 -14.95 -13.97
C GLN A 135 -7.49 -15.52 -12.58
N ARG A 136 -6.47 -16.38 -12.52
CA ARG A 136 -5.98 -16.96 -11.25
C ARG A 136 -4.90 -16.11 -10.59
N ILE A 137 -4.19 -15.30 -11.37
CA ILE A 137 -3.02 -14.55 -10.94
C ILE A 137 -3.44 -13.15 -10.51
N TRP A 138 -3.03 -12.76 -9.29
CA TRP A 138 -3.12 -11.39 -8.81
C TRP A 138 -1.99 -10.56 -9.41
N VAL A 139 -2.35 -9.41 -9.98
CA VAL A 139 -1.39 -8.45 -10.53
C VAL A 139 -1.24 -7.29 -9.52
N PRO A 140 -0.01 -6.87 -9.18
CA PRO A 140 0.18 -5.70 -8.32
C PRO A 140 -0.29 -4.43 -9.04
N LEU A 141 -1.08 -3.60 -8.35
CA LEU A 141 -1.39 -2.24 -8.79
C LEU A 141 -0.38 -1.26 -8.21
N GLN A 142 -0.35 -1.14 -6.88
CA GLN A 142 0.50 -0.17 -6.20
C GLN A 142 0.70 -0.58 -4.74
N HIS A 143 1.86 -0.25 -4.19
CA HIS A 143 2.06 -0.20 -2.75
C HIS A 143 2.10 1.27 -2.34
N THR A 144 1.46 1.62 -1.23
CA THR A 144 1.27 3.00 -0.81
C THR A 144 1.07 3.06 0.70
N ILE A 145 1.36 4.20 1.29
CA ILE A 145 1.01 4.56 2.68
C ILE A 145 -0.37 5.22 2.70
N ASN A 146 -0.82 5.76 1.56
CA ASN A 146 -2.13 6.38 1.43
C ASN A 146 -3.24 5.34 1.59
N ASN A 147 -4.40 5.83 2.01
CA ASN A 147 -5.65 5.07 2.00
C ASN A 147 -6.37 5.09 0.64
N SER A 148 -5.67 5.50 -0.42
CA SER A 148 -6.21 5.49 -1.79
C SER A 148 -5.17 5.20 -2.86
N VAL A 149 -5.64 4.71 -4.01
CA VAL A 149 -4.84 4.56 -5.22
C VAL A 149 -5.63 5.10 -6.42
N THR A 150 -4.93 5.78 -7.32
CA THR A 150 -5.52 6.31 -8.55
C THR A 150 -5.01 5.52 -9.76
N ILE A 151 -5.94 4.96 -10.52
CA ILE A 151 -5.66 4.20 -11.74
C ILE A 151 -6.35 4.86 -12.94
N ASN A 152 -5.96 4.48 -14.16
CA ASN A 152 -6.66 4.94 -15.36
C ASN A 152 -8.09 4.39 -15.38
N ASN A 153 -9.07 5.26 -15.67
CA ASN A 153 -10.44 4.84 -15.86
C ASN A 153 -10.58 4.20 -17.25
N SER A 154 -10.16 2.95 -17.40
CA SER A 154 -10.66 2.17 -18.54
C SER A 154 -12.09 1.77 -18.19
N ASP A 155 -13.09 2.30 -18.90
CA ASP A 155 -14.52 2.13 -18.61
C ASP A 155 -15.00 0.67 -18.41
N GLY A 156 -14.19 -0.34 -18.73
CA GLY A 156 -14.44 -1.76 -18.50
C GLY A 156 -13.84 -2.38 -17.23
N LEU A 157 -13.10 -1.64 -16.41
CA LEU A 157 -12.38 -2.21 -15.25
C LEU A 157 -13.33 -2.64 -14.12
N LEU A 158 -14.54 -2.08 -14.06
CA LEU A 158 -15.44 -2.23 -12.92
C LEU A 158 -16.38 -3.44 -12.97
N SER A 159 -16.63 -4.01 -14.15
CA SER A 159 -17.65 -5.06 -14.30
C SER A 159 -17.11 -6.48 -14.10
N TYR A 160 -15.78 -6.67 -14.10
CA TYR A 160 -15.14 -8.00 -14.10
C TYR A 160 -13.80 -8.07 -13.35
N VAL A 161 -13.59 -7.25 -12.31
CA VAL A 161 -12.34 -7.22 -11.53
C VAL A 161 -12.61 -7.50 -10.06
N ASP A 162 -11.75 -8.31 -9.46
CA ASP A 162 -11.61 -8.46 -8.02
C ASP A 162 -10.40 -7.64 -7.54
N PHE A 163 -10.50 -7.08 -6.33
CA PHE A 163 -9.38 -6.44 -5.64
C PHE A 163 -8.96 -7.24 -4.41
N LEU A 164 -7.66 -7.21 -4.13
CA LEU A 164 -7.05 -7.73 -2.91
C LEU A 164 -6.26 -6.59 -2.27
N LEU A 165 -6.63 -6.23 -1.05
CA LEU A 165 -5.97 -5.22 -0.25
C LEU A 165 -5.25 -5.89 0.92
N LEU A 166 -3.96 -5.60 1.04
CA LEU A 166 -3.11 -6.03 2.15
C LEU A 166 -2.70 -4.81 2.97
N ALA A 167 -2.63 -4.95 4.30
CA ALA A 167 -2.04 -3.97 5.20
C ALA A 167 -0.91 -4.61 6.01
N TYR A 168 0.22 -3.92 6.06
CA TYR A 168 1.44 -4.36 6.74
C TYR A 168 1.96 -3.28 7.69
N THR A 169 2.50 -3.71 8.81
CA THR A 169 3.30 -2.90 9.74
C THR A 169 4.72 -3.47 9.82
N ARG A 170 5.58 -2.85 10.63
CA ARG A 170 6.90 -3.39 10.96
C ARG A 170 6.87 -4.85 11.45
N ASP A 171 5.76 -5.27 12.07
CA ASP A 171 5.64 -6.58 12.70
C ASP A 171 5.14 -7.64 11.72
N GLY A 172 4.42 -7.22 10.67
CA GLY A 172 3.94 -8.10 9.63
C GLY A 172 2.60 -7.70 9.03
N ALA A 173 1.95 -8.66 8.39
CA ALA A 173 0.61 -8.49 7.85
C ALA A 173 -0.41 -8.34 8.99
N ILE A 174 -1.15 -7.24 9.01
CA ILE A 174 -2.16 -6.95 10.04
C ILE A 174 -3.60 -7.10 9.56
N ALA A 175 -3.84 -6.96 8.25
CA ALA A 175 -5.16 -7.15 7.66
C ALA A 175 -5.08 -7.54 6.19
N VAL A 176 -6.03 -8.39 5.77
CA VAL A 176 -6.19 -8.82 4.37
C VAL A 176 -7.68 -8.78 4.04
N SER A 177 -8.04 -8.16 2.92
CA SER A 177 -9.42 -8.21 2.42
C SER A 177 -9.48 -8.41 0.92
N ARG A 178 -10.44 -9.24 0.51
CA ARG A 178 -10.78 -9.45 -0.90
C ARG A 178 -12.13 -8.81 -1.18
N PHE A 179 -12.15 -7.92 -2.16
CA PHE A 179 -13.35 -7.23 -2.61
C PHE A 179 -13.74 -7.77 -3.98
N THR A 180 -14.89 -8.42 -4.05
CA THR A 180 -15.50 -8.94 -5.29
C THR A 180 -16.65 -8.04 -5.73
N LYS A 181 -17.20 -8.28 -6.92
CA LYS A 181 -18.29 -7.52 -7.57
C LYS A 181 -19.50 -7.16 -6.67
N GLY A 182 -19.72 -7.89 -5.56
CA GLY A 182 -20.78 -7.62 -4.59
C GLY A 182 -20.42 -6.64 -3.45
N ASN A 183 -19.15 -6.27 -3.27
CA ASN A 183 -18.65 -5.48 -2.12
C ASN A 183 -18.20 -4.06 -2.49
N PHE A 184 -18.67 -3.52 -3.62
CA PHE A 184 -18.33 -2.17 -4.06
C PHE A 184 -19.47 -1.20 -3.79
N ARG A 185 -19.19 -0.10 -3.08
CA ARG A 185 -20.07 1.08 -3.10
C ARG A 185 -19.62 1.98 -4.25
N LYS A 186 -20.38 1.97 -5.35
CA LYS A 186 -20.17 2.94 -6.45
C LYS A 186 -20.66 4.31 -6.00
N ILE A 187 -19.79 5.31 -6.04
CA ILE A 187 -20.12 6.70 -5.72
C ILE A 187 -20.15 7.49 -7.03
N LEU A 188 -21.29 8.11 -7.35
CA LEU A 188 -21.45 8.99 -8.51
C LEU A 188 -21.06 10.42 -8.11
N ALA A 189 -20.14 11.05 -8.85
CA ALA A 189 -19.79 12.45 -8.66
C ALA A 189 -20.91 13.37 -9.22
N LEU A 190 -21.48 14.23 -8.36
CA LEU A 190 -22.34 15.35 -8.74
C LEU A 190 -21.47 16.54 -9.17
N LYS A 191 -21.74 17.10 -10.35
CA LYS A 191 -21.18 18.40 -10.75
C LYS A 191 -21.95 19.49 -10.00
N ASN A 192 -21.28 20.28 -9.17
CA ASN A 192 -21.79 21.58 -8.75
C ASN A 192 -21.17 22.64 -9.67
N GLU A 193 -22.00 23.23 -10.53
CA GLU A 193 -21.73 24.53 -11.13
C GLU A 193 -21.86 25.58 -10.01
N ASP A 194 -20.75 25.98 -9.43
CA ASP A 194 -20.30 27.37 -9.34
C ASP A 194 -19.22 27.53 -8.27
N THR A 195 -18.06 28.01 -8.73
CA THR A 195 -16.97 28.67 -8.00
C THR A 195 -16.42 28.02 -6.72
N THR A 196 -15.11 27.73 -6.76
CA THR A 196 -14.25 27.09 -5.74
C THR A 196 -14.45 25.58 -5.59
N ALA A 197 -13.72 24.84 -6.45
CA ALA A 197 -13.71 23.39 -6.56
C ALA A 197 -13.46 22.71 -5.20
N SER A 198 -14.55 22.29 -4.58
CA SER A 198 -14.57 21.37 -3.45
C SER A 198 -15.38 20.15 -3.88
N TYR A 199 -14.67 19.08 -4.25
CA TYR A 199 -15.28 17.83 -4.70
C TYR A 199 -15.77 17.05 -3.48
N TYR A 200 -17.08 17.05 -3.22
CA TYR A 200 -17.68 16.24 -2.17
C TYR A 200 -18.25 14.93 -2.72
N CYS A 201 -17.90 13.82 -2.07
CA CYS A 201 -18.54 12.52 -2.29
C CYS A 201 -19.80 12.43 -1.43
N SER A 202 -20.99 12.32 -2.05
CA SER A 202 -22.23 12.05 -1.33
C SER A 202 -22.52 10.54 -1.24
N ILE A 203 -23.11 10.14 -0.11
CA ILE A 203 -23.53 8.77 0.20
C ILE A 203 -25.03 8.68 -0.09
N GLN A 204 -25.47 7.61 -0.75
CA GLN A 204 -26.88 7.23 -0.82
C GLN A 204 -27.08 5.93 -0.06
#